data_AF-A0A941X2K0-F1
#
_entry.id   AF-A0A941X2K0-F1
#
_cell.length_a   1.000
_cell.length_b   1.000
_cell.length_c   1.000
_cell.angle_alpha   90.00
_cell.angle_beta   90.00
_cell.angle_gamma   90.00
#
_symmetry.space_group_name_H-M   'P 1'
#
loop_
_entity.id
_entity.type
_entity.pdbx_description
1 polymer ?
#
loop_
_entity_poly.entity_id
_entity_poly.type
_entity_poly.pdbx_seq_one_letter_code
_entity_poly.pdbx_strand_id
1 'polypeptide(L)'
;MKNKTLKIIAVLLIAIALVTLATTIVRATNGFVEIKPQDPGKPATTISTTAGKILYIVRIIGMAVAVIMLTILGIKYVAASPNEKAEYKKGMTIYVVGAVLLFGASFLLGVVQDFVSGIN
;
A
#
# COMPACT_ATOMS: atom_id res chain seq x y z
N MET A 1 25.29 -51.84 -37.92
CA MET A 1 24.02 -52.46 -37.45
C MET A 1 23.01 -52.37 -38.57
N LYS A 2 22.24 -53.43 -38.85
CA LYS A 2 21.30 -53.48 -39.98
C LYS A 2 20.28 -52.34 -39.81
N ASN A 3 20.04 -51.53 -40.85
CA ASN A 3 19.23 -50.29 -40.77
C ASN A 3 17.84 -50.48 -40.13
N LYS A 4 17.28 -51.70 -40.17
CA LYS A 4 16.03 -52.06 -39.50
C LYS A 4 16.16 -52.08 -37.97
N THR A 5 17.24 -52.64 -37.43
CA THR A 5 17.51 -52.71 -35.99
C THR A 5 17.73 -51.32 -35.39
N LEU A 6 18.44 -50.44 -36.11
CA LEU A 6 18.67 -49.06 -35.65
C LEU A 6 17.37 -48.24 -35.60
N LYS A 7 16.48 -48.40 -36.59
CA LYS A 7 15.16 -47.76 -36.59
C LYS A 7 14.27 -48.24 -35.44
N ILE A 8 14.31 -49.54 -35.12
CA ILE A 8 13.54 -50.10 -34.00
C ILE A 8 14.01 -49.52 -32.66
N ILE A 9 15.33 -49.44 -32.44
CA ILE A 9 15.90 -48.87 -31.21
C ILE A 9 15.55 -47.37 -31.09
N ALA A 10 15.63 -46.62 -32.20
CA ALA A 10 15.27 -45.20 -32.22
C ALA A 10 13.79 -44.96 -31.89
N VAL A 11 12.88 -45.77 -32.46
CA VAL A 11 11.44 -45.69 -32.15
C VAL A 11 11.17 -46.03 -30.68
N LEU A 12 11.88 -47.02 -30.13
CA LEU A 12 11.73 -47.40 -28.73
C LEU A 12 12.18 -46.28 -27.77
N LEU A 13 13.29 -45.61 -28.08
CA LEU A 13 13.78 -44.46 -27.31
C LEU A 13 12.82 -43.27 -27.33
N ILE A 14 12.24 -42.98 -28.49
CA ILE A 14 11.25 -41.90 -28.64
C ILE A 14 9.98 -42.24 -27.84
N ALA A 15 9.52 -43.50 -27.87
CA ALA A 15 8.37 -43.93 -27.08
C ALA A 15 8.60 -43.76 -25.57
N ILE A 16 9.79 -44.11 -25.07
CA ILE A 16 10.17 -43.92 -23.65
C ILE A 16 10.21 -42.42 -23.29
N ALA A 17 10.80 -41.58 -24.14
CA ALA A 17 10.84 -40.13 -23.91
C ALA A 17 9.44 -39.51 -23.88
N LEU A 18 8.53 -39.94 -24.75
CA LEU A 18 7.14 -39.48 -24.76
C LEU A 18 6.38 -39.88 -23.48
N VAL A 19 6.64 -41.08 -22.95
CA VAL A 19 6.05 -41.51 -21.67
C VAL A 19 6.54 -40.65 -20.50
N THR A 20 7.82 -40.24 -20.49
CA THR A 20 8.36 -39.36 -19.43
C THR A 20 7.83 -37.93 -19.49
N LEU A 21 7.40 -37.46 -20.66
CA LEU A 21 6.78 -36.13 -20.83
C LEU A 21 5.29 -36.13 -20.48
N ALA A 22 4.61 -37.28 -20.59
CA ALA A 22 3.19 -37.42 -20.25
C ALA A 22 2.92 -37.39 -18.73
N THR A 23 3.94 -37.59 -17.90
CA THR A 23 3.80 -37.52 -16.43
C THR A 23 4.01 -36.09 -15.93
N THR A 24 3.15 -35.15 -16.30
CA THR A 24 3.08 -33.81 -15.67
C THR A 24 2.34 -33.84 -14.33
N ILE A 25 2.65 -34.82 -13.47
CA ILE A 25 2.15 -34.82 -12.09
C ILE A 25 3.24 -34.16 -11.25
N VAL A 26 3.15 -32.84 -11.08
CA VAL A 26 3.81 -32.17 -9.96
C VAL A 26 3.11 -32.70 -8.71
N ARG A 27 3.70 -33.71 -8.05
CA ARG A 27 3.23 -34.20 -6.76
C ARG A 27 3.58 -33.15 -5.71
N ALA A 28 2.71 -32.17 -5.53
CA ALA A 28 2.76 -31.32 -4.35
C ALA A 28 2.46 -32.21 -3.14
N THR A 29 3.50 -32.53 -2.36
CA THR A 29 3.37 -33.42 -1.19
C THR A 29 2.44 -32.82 -0.12
N ASN A 30 2.19 -31.52 -0.19
CA ASN A 30 1.26 -30.78 0.65
C ASN A 30 0.36 -29.95 -0.28
N GLY A 31 -0.97 -30.05 -0.14
CA GLY A 31 -1.92 -29.14 -0.82
C GLY A 31 -1.66 -27.69 -0.44
N PHE A 32 -2.28 -26.73 -1.16
CA PHE A 32 -2.15 -25.28 -0.91
C PHE A 32 -1.92 -24.97 0.56
N VAL A 33 -0.67 -24.62 0.90
CA VAL A 33 -0.34 -24.15 2.24
C VAL A 33 -1.02 -22.80 2.37
N GLU A 34 -2.05 -22.74 3.20
CA GLU A 34 -2.66 -21.49 3.61
C GLU A 34 -1.54 -20.57 4.11
N ILE A 35 -1.35 -19.42 3.45
CA ILE A 35 -0.49 -18.36 3.99
C ILE A 35 -1.25 -17.79 5.18
N LYS A 36 -1.09 -18.43 6.33
CA LYS A 36 -1.54 -17.87 7.60
C LYS A 36 -0.70 -16.61 7.84
N PRO A 37 -1.33 -15.48 8.19
CA PRO A 37 -0.60 -14.31 8.64
C PRO A 37 0.34 -14.77 9.75
N GLN A 38 1.64 -14.72 9.49
CA GLN A 38 2.63 -15.05 10.50
C GLN A 38 2.50 -13.95 11.56
N ASP A 39 2.14 -14.36 12.78
CA ASP A 39 2.03 -13.45 13.92
C ASP A 39 3.34 -12.63 13.96
N PRO A 40 3.31 -11.30 13.84
CA PRO A 40 4.51 -10.49 13.61
C PRO A 40 5.56 -10.59 14.73
N GLY A 41 5.26 -11.36 15.78
CA GLY A 41 6.01 -11.43 17.01
C GLY A 41 5.78 -10.18 17.84
N LYS A 42 6.02 -10.29 19.15
CA LYS A 42 5.95 -9.17 20.10
C LYS A 42 6.64 -7.86 19.64
N PRO A 43 7.79 -7.86 18.93
CA PRO A 43 8.41 -6.61 18.48
C PRO A 43 7.55 -5.83 17.47
N ALA A 44 6.90 -6.49 16.50
CA ALA A 44 6.14 -5.78 15.47
C ALA A 44 4.79 -5.25 15.99
N THR A 45 4.15 -5.92 16.96
CA THR A 45 2.96 -5.38 17.65
C THR A 45 3.31 -4.11 18.47
N THR A 46 4.49 -4.09 19.09
CA THR A 46 4.98 -2.94 19.86
C THR A 46 5.32 -1.76 18.97
N ILE A 47 5.95 -2.01 17.82
CA ILE A 47 6.27 -0.99 16.81
C ILE A 47 4.98 -0.41 16.20
N SER A 48 4.01 -1.26 15.82
CA SER A 48 2.73 -0.81 15.27
C SER A 48 1.95 0.06 16.26
N THR A 49 1.92 -0.34 17.55
CA THR A 49 1.25 0.44 18.60
C THR A 49 1.94 1.78 18.87
N THR A 50 3.28 1.79 18.87
CA THR A 50 4.06 3.01 19.13
C THR A 50 3.97 3.98 17.96
N ALA A 51 4.09 3.48 16.73
CA ALA A 51 3.91 4.26 15.52
C ALA A 51 2.49 4.85 15.43
N GLY A 52 1.46 4.06 15.75
CA GLY A 52 0.07 4.52 15.80
C GLY A 52 -0.14 5.68 16.77
N LYS A 53 0.44 5.61 17.98
CA LYS A 53 0.38 6.70 18.97
C LYS A 53 1.08 7.97 18.50
N ILE A 54 2.26 7.85 17.89
CA ILE A 54 2.99 9.00 17.35
C ILE A 54 2.18 9.66 16.23
N LEU A 55 1.66 8.87 15.28
CA LEU A 55 0.84 9.37 14.18
C LEU A 55 -0.43 10.08 14.69
N TYR A 56 -1.05 9.55 15.75
CA TYR A 56 -2.22 10.18 16.38
C TYR A 56 -1.90 11.56 16.96
N ILE A 57 -0.80 11.66 17.73
CA ILE A 57 -0.37 12.93 18.33
C ILE A 57 -0.02 13.96 17.25
N VAL A 58 0.74 13.56 16.23
CA VAL A 58 1.13 14.44 15.12
C VAL A 58 -0.09 14.91 14.32
N ARG A 59 -1.08 14.05 14.08
CA ARG A 59 -2.33 14.44 13.42
C ARG A 59 -3.08 15.51 14.21
N ILE A 60 -3.26 15.32 15.52
CA ILE A 60 -3.98 16.28 16.36
C ILE A 60 -3.27 17.63 16.38
N ILE A 61 -1.96 17.64 16.62
CA ILE A 61 -1.17 18.88 16.67
C ILE A 61 -1.18 19.57 15.29
N GLY A 62 -0.97 18.79 14.22
CA GLY A 62 -0.99 19.31 12.85
C GLY A 62 -2.34 19.93 12.48
N MET A 63 -3.45 19.25 12.81
CA MET A 63 -4.80 19.76 12.58
C MET A 63 -5.06 21.05 13.37
N ALA A 64 -4.67 21.09 14.65
CA ALA A 64 -4.87 22.28 15.48
C ALA A 64 -4.13 23.50 14.89
N VAL A 65 -2.87 23.33 14.49
CA VAL A 65 -2.08 24.39 13.86
C VAL A 65 -2.69 24.83 12.52
N ALA A 66 -3.15 23.88 11.70
CA ALA A 66 -3.79 24.19 10.42
C ALA A 66 -5.05 25.05 10.59
N VAL A 67 -5.92 24.72 11.54
CA VAL A 67 -7.15 25.49 11.82
C VAL A 67 -6.83 26.90 12.30
N ILE A 68 -5.87 27.04 13.23
CA ILE A 68 -5.46 28.36 13.74
C ILE A 68 -4.91 29.22 12.59
N MET A 69 -4.03 28.66 11.76
CA MET A 69 -3.41 29.41 10.67
C MET A 69 -4.41 29.86 9.60
N LEU A 70 -5.36 28.99 9.24
CA LEU A 70 -6.45 29.34 8.33
C LEU A 70 -7.35 30.43 8.91
N THR A 71 -7.63 30.37 10.21
CA THR A 71 -8.45 31.38 10.88
C THR A 71 -7.79 32.76 10.83
N ILE A 72 -6.48 32.83 11.13
CA ILE A 72 -5.71 34.07 11.07
C ILE A 72 -5.71 34.63 9.64
N LEU A 73 -5.46 33.79 8.64
CA LEU A 73 -5.49 34.21 7.23
C LEU A 73 -6.86 34.69 6.79
N GLY A 74 -7.93 34.01 7.20
CA GLY A 74 -9.30 34.39 6.88
C GLY A 74 -9.65 35.77 7.44
N ILE A 75 -9.34 36.02 8.71
CA ILE A 75 -9.53 37.34 9.33
C ILE A 75 -8.72 38.40 8.59
N LYS A 76 -7.44 38.12 8.30
CA LYS A 76 -6.55 39.06 7.60
C LYS A 76 -7.05 39.38 6.20
N TYR A 77 -7.60 38.40 5.48
CA TYR A 77 -8.19 38.60 4.15
C TYR A 77 -9.45 39.47 4.19
N VAL A 78 -10.34 39.24 5.18
CA VAL A 78 -11.55 40.04 5.35
C VAL A 78 -11.20 41.49 5.67
N ALA A 79 -10.26 41.71 6.59
CA ALA A 79 -9.83 43.04 7.01
C ALA A 79 -8.90 43.77 6.01
N ALA A 80 -8.29 43.07 5.06
CA ALA A 80 -7.38 43.68 4.08
C ALA A 80 -8.08 44.66 3.13
N SER A 81 -7.37 45.71 2.73
CA SER A 81 -7.82 46.68 1.73
C SER A 81 -7.89 46.04 0.32
N PRO A 82 -8.64 46.61 -0.66
CA PRO A 82 -8.84 45.99 -1.97
C PRO A 82 -7.54 45.66 -2.72
N ASN A 83 -6.52 46.52 -2.60
CA ASN A 83 -5.20 46.29 -3.20
C ASN A 83 -4.47 45.12 -2.52
N GLU A 84 -4.52 45.04 -1.20
CA GLU A 84 -3.87 43.98 -0.44
C GLU A 84 -4.61 42.63 -0.56
N LYS A 85 -5.93 42.64 -0.76
CA LYS A 85 -6.74 41.41 -0.95
C LYS A 85 -6.24 40.56 -2.13
N ALA A 86 -5.72 41.18 -3.20
CA ALA A 86 -5.20 40.44 -4.36
C ALA A 86 -3.94 39.64 -3.99
N GLU A 87 -3.03 40.25 -3.24
CA GLU A 87 -1.79 39.64 -2.78
C GLU A 87 -2.05 38.57 -1.71
N TYR A 88 -2.95 38.86 -0.77
CA TYR A 88 -3.39 37.90 0.25
C TYR A 88 -4.10 36.69 -0.36
N LYS A 89 -4.88 36.84 -1.43
CA LYS A 89 -5.54 35.72 -2.11
C LYS A 89 -4.54 34.73 -2.71
N LYS A 90 -3.45 35.24 -3.28
CA LYS A 90 -2.38 34.40 -3.87
C LYS A 90 -1.67 33.58 -2.79
N GLY A 91 -1.30 34.21 -1.67
CA GLY A 91 -0.71 33.52 -0.53
C GLY A 91 -1.67 32.53 0.14
N MET A 92 -2.93 32.94 0.36
CA MET A 92 -3.96 32.13 1.01
C MET A 92 -4.25 30.84 0.27
N THR A 93 -4.18 30.84 -1.07
CA THR A 93 -4.35 29.63 -1.87
C THR A 93 -3.34 28.55 -1.48
N ILE A 94 -2.09 28.90 -1.23
CA ILE A 94 -1.03 27.95 -0.84
C ILE A 94 -1.34 27.32 0.52
N TYR A 95 -1.77 28.12 1.50
CA TYR A 95 -2.14 27.62 2.83
C TYR A 95 -3.39 26.74 2.81
N VAL A 96 -4.39 27.09 2.01
CA VAL A 96 -5.60 26.27 1.84
C VAL A 96 -5.26 24.93 1.20
N VAL A 97 -4.41 24.90 0.17
CA VAL A 97 -3.94 23.65 -0.43
C VAL A 97 -3.19 22.80 0.60
N GLY A 98 -2.29 23.40 1.39
CA GLY A 98 -1.59 22.69 2.46
C GLY A 98 -2.53 22.08 3.49
N ALA A 99 -3.59 22.80 3.88
CA ALA A 99 -4.60 22.29 4.79
C ALA A 99 -5.42 21.15 4.17
N VAL A 100 -5.84 21.27 2.90
CA VAL A 100 -6.55 20.21 2.18
C VAL A 100 -5.70 18.93 2.10
N LEU A 101 -4.40 19.06 1.85
CA LEU A 101 -3.47 17.92 1.85
C LEU A 101 -3.35 17.28 3.23
N LEU A 102 -3.25 18.07 4.31
CA LEU A 102 -3.16 17.55 5.66
C LEU A 102 -4.45 16.82 6.08
N PHE A 103 -5.61 17.40 5.78
CA PHE A 103 -6.91 16.80 6.05
C PHE A 103 -7.15 15.56 5.18
N GLY A 104 -6.77 15.61 3.90
CA GLY A 104 -6.86 14.48 2.98
C GLY A 104 -5.99 13.30 3.39
N ALA A 105 -4.72 13.55 3.75
CA ALA A 105 -3.83 12.51 4.28
C ALA A 105 -4.36 11.92 5.58
N SER A 106 -4.90 12.76 6.48
CA SER A 106 -5.52 12.30 7.71
C SER A 106 -6.75 11.42 7.45
N PHE A 107 -7.59 11.78 6.48
CA PHE A 107 -8.74 10.99 6.08
C PHE A 107 -8.35 9.65 5.44
N LEU A 108 -7.45 9.67 4.46
CA LEU A 108 -6.98 8.47 3.74
C LEU A 108 -6.36 7.44 4.69
N LEU A 109 -5.52 7.88 5.61
CA LEU A 109 -4.94 6.99 6.62
C LEU A 109 -6.01 6.34 7.50
N GLY A 110 -7.14 7.02 7.79
CA GLY A 110 -8.27 6.44 8.50
C GLY A 110 -8.95 5.32 7.70
N VAL A 111 -9.23 5.58 6.41
CA VAL A 111 -9.80 4.58 5.49
C VAL A 111 -8.91 3.34 5.38
N VAL A 112 -7.58 3.51 5.33
CA VAL A 112 -6.64 2.38 5.32
C VAL A 112 -6.67 1.60 6.64
N GLN A 113 -6.76 2.28 7.78
CA GLN A 113 -6.87 1.62 9.09
C GLN A 113 -8.18 0.82 9.22
N ASP A 114 -9.29 1.36 8.73
CA ASP A 114 -10.60 0.69 8.74
C ASP A 114 -10.61 -0.53 7.80
N PHE A 115 -9.99 -0.41 6.62
CA PHE A 115 -9.87 -1.51 5.66
C PHE A 115 -9.01 -2.66 6.21
N VAL A 116 -7.88 -2.34 6.85
CA VAL A 116 -7.04 -3.35 7.50
C VAL A 116 -7.76 -4.01 8.68
N SER A 117 -8.52 -3.24 9.45
CA SER A 117 -9.26 -3.78 10.61
C SER A 117 -10.46 -4.63 10.20
N GLY A 118 -11.11 -4.33 9.08
CA GLY A 118 -12.25 -5.10 8.55
C GLY A 118 -11.88 -6.36 7.75
N ILE A 119 -10.58 -6.57 7.47
CA ILE A 119 -10.05 -7.82 6.87
C ILE A 119 -9.66 -8.86 7.94
N ASN A 120 -9.50 -8.43 9.19
CA ASN A 120 -9.37 -9.33 10.36
C ASN A 120 -10.75 -9.75 10.89
#